data_AF-A0A6L9LWT6-F1
#
_entry.id   AF-A0A6L9LWT6-F1
#
_cell.length_a   1.000
_cell.length_b   1.000
_cell.length_c   1.000
_cell.angle_alpha   90.00
_cell.angle_beta   90.00
_cell.angle_gamma   90.00
#
_symmetry.space_group_name_H-M   'P 1'
#
loop_
_entity.id
_entity.type
_entity.pdbx_description
1 polymer ?
#
loop_
_entity_poly.entity_id
_entity_poly.type
_entity_poly.pdbx_seq_one_letter_code
_entity_poly.pdbx_strand_id
1 'polypeptide(L)'
;MKRTTYIPASAIILFLTLIVLSSCRFHYYASEFTPAPTTIAIDSRSGPLTESEQQTASQAWAYFDRTVFPETGLPQGAVGSDTVTMWDIGSYLAAMVCAKRLDLLDEVTFDHRMTAVIYWLNTMQLNEYGLPNTYYNARTGAMIQRNGQPGQAGFSSQDIGRLLIWLRIIRNEFITHATTVDKAMLRFNFRHILDSDGLLHGAMAMADGSMQLYREGRLGLQQYAAAGFGVWGFTVDAAMNIDNVSAITILDEWLPFDSRPRGIPAQLNAVTTRMGMMAGLELGFLDFRTGAPARLSSARELADAIYQVQEARFMKQGRLTARDPHVMDRPPYYLIDSLYADGIPFVSLDGNGNPVNDAAAVSTKAAYAMWALYDSPYTDALIEALSPMFDEYGGWFAGFYEKDGAINRAISLDCNAVILEALAFKVHGMLYYPTERIGFWEKTLEHTFFEAQGLPPRIYQGTFQPLLNTEKARPTP
;
A
#
# COMPACT_ATOMS: atom_id res chain seq x y z
N MET A 1 86.84 -19.83 50.33
CA MET A 1 86.47 -19.60 48.91
C MET A 1 84.94 -19.67 48.76
N LYS A 2 84.40 -19.29 47.59
CA LYS A 2 82.94 -19.12 47.33
C LYS A 2 82.17 -20.45 47.51
N ARG A 3 81.16 -20.51 48.39
CA ARG A 3 79.69 -20.34 48.14
C ARG A 3 79.01 -21.45 47.30
N THR A 4 78.57 -22.50 48.00
CA THR A 4 77.29 -23.23 47.85
C THR A 4 76.09 -22.33 48.25
N THR A 5 74.79 -22.64 48.14
CA THR A 5 73.92 -23.73 47.58
C THR A 5 72.53 -23.07 47.26
N TYR A 6 71.39 -23.67 46.85
CA TYR A 6 70.80 -25.03 46.74
C TYR A 6 70.08 -25.15 45.34
N ILE A 7 69.53 -26.24 44.77
CA ILE A 7 68.90 -27.54 45.18
C ILE A 7 67.44 -27.39 45.72
N PRO A 8 66.43 -28.21 45.31
CA PRO A 8 66.16 -28.92 44.05
C PRO A 8 65.08 -28.12 43.24
N ALA A 9 64.04 -28.58 42.53
CA ALA A 9 63.46 -29.89 42.13
C ALA A 9 62.62 -29.75 40.82
N SER A 10 62.07 -30.87 40.32
CA SER A 10 61.06 -30.95 39.23
C SER A 10 59.73 -31.52 39.81
N ALA A 11 58.54 -31.46 39.18
CA ALA A 11 58.16 -31.04 37.82
C ALA A 11 56.65 -30.64 37.75
N ILE A 12 56.21 -30.12 36.59
CA ILE A 12 54.81 -30.07 36.08
C ILE A 12 53.78 -29.26 36.91
N ILE A 13 53.51 -28.02 36.47
CA ILE A 13 52.14 -27.57 36.09
C ILE A 13 52.28 -26.79 34.77
N LEU A 14 51.27 -26.89 33.89
CA LEU A 14 51.24 -26.35 32.53
C LEU A 14 50.13 -25.29 32.41
N PHE A 15 50.37 -24.22 31.64
CA PHE A 15 49.40 -23.22 31.15
C PHE A 15 48.57 -22.44 32.20
N LEU A 16 48.87 -21.14 32.36
CA LEU A 16 47.95 -20.02 32.00
C LEU A 16 48.54 -18.65 32.41
N THR A 17 49.38 -18.09 31.55
CA THR A 17 49.95 -16.73 31.71
C THR A 17 49.82 -15.93 30.42
N LEU A 18 48.64 -15.37 30.16
CA LEU A 18 48.38 -14.46 29.03
C LEU A 18 47.48 -13.28 29.45
N ILE A 19 48.09 -12.10 29.40
CA ILE A 19 47.46 -10.77 29.21
C ILE A 19 46.44 -10.33 30.28
N VAL A 20 46.94 -9.56 31.26
CA VAL A 20 46.15 -8.53 31.95
C VAL A 20 46.26 -7.23 31.15
N LEU A 21 45.27 -6.92 30.31
CA LEU A 21 45.07 -5.61 29.68
C LEU A 21 43.59 -5.21 29.73
N SER A 22 43.09 -5.04 30.95
CA SER A 22 41.74 -4.52 31.21
C SER A 22 41.75 -2.98 31.26
N SER A 23 41.64 -2.34 30.09
CA SER A 23 41.44 -0.90 30.01
C SER A 23 40.57 -0.50 28.81
N CYS A 24 39.67 0.47 29.02
CA CYS A 24 38.84 1.14 28.01
C CYS A 24 38.01 0.23 27.08
N ARG A 25 37.04 -0.51 27.64
CA ARG A 25 35.79 -0.72 26.91
C ARG A 25 35.08 0.62 26.76
N PHE A 26 35.16 1.24 25.58
CA PHE A 26 34.17 2.22 25.17
C PHE A 26 32.80 1.54 25.20
N HIS A 27 32.01 1.80 26.24
CA HIS A 27 30.59 1.54 26.19
C HIS A 27 30.00 2.59 25.25
N TYR A 28 29.79 2.20 23.99
CA TYR A 28 28.70 2.77 23.23
C TYR A 28 27.44 2.52 24.04
N TYR A 29 26.98 3.54 24.77
CA TYR A 29 25.56 3.71 24.97
C TYR A 29 24.98 3.94 23.59
N ALA A 30 24.55 2.84 22.95
CA ALA A 30 23.39 2.94 22.09
C ALA A 30 22.27 3.42 23.01
N SER A 31 21.93 4.71 22.92
CA SER A 31 20.69 5.21 23.49
C SER A 31 19.57 4.40 22.83
N GLU A 32 18.83 3.63 23.61
CA GLU A 32 17.64 2.94 23.11
C GLU A 32 16.73 4.00 22.50
N PHE A 33 16.60 3.98 21.17
CA PHE A 33 15.81 4.95 20.44
C PHE A 33 14.36 4.77 20.84
N THR A 34 13.94 5.62 21.76
CA THR A 34 12.59 5.70 22.31
C THR A 34 11.89 6.79 21.52
N PRO A 35 11.16 6.46 20.44
CA PRO A 35 10.42 7.47 19.70
C PRO A 35 9.43 8.13 20.66
N ALA A 36 9.43 9.47 20.68
CA ALA A 36 8.30 10.18 21.25
C ALA A 36 7.06 9.81 20.42
N PRO A 37 5.92 9.45 21.03
CA PRO A 37 4.72 9.06 20.28
C PRO A 37 4.17 10.28 19.53
N THR A 38 4.45 10.33 18.22
CA THR A 38 4.14 11.48 17.35
C THR A 38 2.68 11.45 16.87
N THR A 39 1.73 11.21 17.77
CA THR A 39 0.30 11.25 17.46
C THR A 39 -0.19 12.70 17.55
N ILE A 40 -0.55 13.30 16.42
CA ILE A 40 -0.93 14.71 16.34
C ILE A 40 -2.36 14.90 16.85
N ALA A 41 -2.58 15.94 17.66
CA ALA A 41 -3.91 16.42 18.04
C ALA A 41 -4.56 17.28 16.93
N ILE A 42 -4.63 16.72 15.72
CA ILE A 42 -5.46 17.20 14.61
C ILE A 42 -6.55 16.15 14.39
N ASP A 43 -7.81 16.61 14.41
CA ASP A 43 -8.98 15.81 14.09
C ASP A 43 -9.12 15.65 12.57
N SER A 44 -9.78 14.57 12.15
CA SER A 44 -10.10 14.33 10.74
C SER A 44 -11.41 15.03 10.35
N ARG A 45 -11.52 15.51 9.11
CA ARG A 45 -12.68 16.27 8.65
C ARG A 45 -13.94 15.41 8.67
N SER A 46 -15.04 16.00 9.11
CA SER A 46 -16.33 15.31 9.19
C SER A 46 -17.50 16.22 8.79
N GLY A 47 -18.60 15.61 8.35
CA GLY A 47 -19.85 16.30 8.02
C GLY A 47 -20.24 16.23 6.54
N PRO A 48 -21.36 16.86 6.15
CA PRO A 48 -21.85 16.81 4.76
C PRO A 48 -20.91 17.51 3.78
N LEU A 49 -21.04 17.17 2.49
CA LEU A 49 -20.39 17.91 1.42
C LEU A 49 -21.07 19.27 1.21
N THR A 50 -20.25 20.28 0.98
CA THR A 50 -20.62 21.59 0.42
C THR A 50 -20.87 21.48 -1.08
N GLU A 51 -21.45 22.51 -1.70
CA GLU A 51 -21.70 22.54 -3.15
C GLU A 51 -20.41 22.36 -3.98
N SER A 52 -19.30 22.95 -3.53
CA SER A 52 -17.97 22.81 -4.16
C SER A 52 -17.44 21.38 -4.05
N GLU A 53 -17.57 20.76 -2.88
CA GLU A 53 -17.16 19.36 -2.67
C GLU A 53 -18.06 18.37 -3.41
N GLN A 54 -19.36 18.63 -3.54
CA GLN A 54 -20.29 17.84 -4.35
C GLN A 54 -19.96 17.97 -5.84
N GLN A 55 -19.56 19.16 -6.31
CA GLN A 55 -19.03 19.35 -7.66
C GLN A 55 -17.72 18.59 -7.85
N THR A 56 -16.79 18.63 -6.89
CA THR A 56 -15.55 17.85 -6.90
C THR A 56 -15.82 16.35 -7.01
N ALA A 57 -16.77 15.84 -6.23
CA ALA A 57 -17.17 14.43 -6.23
C ALA A 57 -17.77 14.04 -7.58
N SER A 58 -18.71 14.84 -8.10
CA SER A 58 -19.34 14.64 -9.42
C SER A 58 -18.30 14.66 -10.54
N GLN A 59 -17.35 15.60 -10.49
CA GLN A 59 -16.25 15.74 -11.43
C GLN A 59 -15.31 14.53 -11.37
N ALA A 60 -14.99 14.02 -10.18
CA ALA A 60 -14.17 12.81 -10.03
C ALA A 60 -14.90 11.56 -10.55
N TRP A 61 -16.21 11.44 -10.30
CA TRP A 61 -17.02 10.34 -10.83
C TRP A 61 -17.10 10.34 -12.37
N ALA A 62 -17.21 11.53 -13.00
CA ALA A 62 -17.31 11.65 -14.46
C ALA A 62 -16.11 11.04 -15.24
N TYR A 63 -14.97 10.81 -14.59
CA TYR A 63 -13.89 9.98 -15.15
C TYR A 63 -14.38 8.58 -15.53
N PHE A 64 -15.13 7.93 -14.62
CA PHE A 64 -15.62 6.56 -14.77
C PHE A 64 -16.84 6.45 -15.69
N ASP A 65 -17.50 7.56 -16.02
CA ASP A 65 -18.56 7.59 -17.04
C ASP A 65 -17.99 7.58 -18.47
N ARG A 66 -16.82 8.19 -18.69
CA ARG A 66 -16.20 8.26 -20.03
C ARG A 66 -15.13 7.20 -20.34
N THR A 67 -14.57 6.53 -19.32
CA THR A 67 -13.43 5.60 -19.51
C THR A 67 -13.76 4.12 -19.44
N VAL A 68 -14.99 3.74 -19.07
CA VAL A 68 -15.40 2.32 -18.92
C VAL A 68 -15.68 1.65 -20.27
N PHE A 69 -15.11 0.47 -20.45
CA PHE A 69 -15.34 -0.40 -21.61
C PHE A 69 -16.57 -1.30 -21.38
N PRO A 70 -17.65 -1.17 -22.19
CA PRO A 70 -18.86 -1.99 -22.04
C PRO A 70 -18.62 -3.50 -22.17
N GLU A 71 -17.54 -3.91 -22.84
CA GLU A 71 -17.18 -5.31 -23.07
C GLU A 71 -16.71 -6.05 -21.81
N THR A 72 -16.20 -5.32 -20.80
CA THR A 72 -15.59 -5.87 -19.58
C THR A 72 -16.11 -5.23 -18.30
N GLY A 73 -16.73 -4.05 -18.39
CA GLY A 73 -17.07 -3.19 -17.25
C GLY A 73 -15.89 -2.41 -16.67
N LEU A 74 -14.68 -2.53 -17.23
CA LEU A 74 -13.46 -1.95 -16.65
C LEU A 74 -13.14 -0.56 -17.24
N PRO A 75 -12.70 0.42 -16.42
CA PRO A 75 -12.17 1.69 -16.89
C PRO A 75 -10.74 1.57 -17.43
N GLN A 76 -10.31 2.56 -18.21
CA GLN A 76 -8.88 2.85 -18.41
C GLN A 76 -8.19 3.13 -17.05
N GLY A 77 -6.91 2.75 -16.91
CA GLY A 77 -6.10 3.12 -15.73
C GLY A 77 -5.68 4.59 -15.76
N ALA A 78 -5.50 5.15 -16.94
CA ALA A 78 -5.38 6.60 -17.18
C ALA A 78 -5.92 6.95 -18.57
N VAL A 79 -6.29 8.21 -18.80
CA VAL A 79 -6.78 8.65 -20.13
C VAL A 79 -5.75 8.32 -21.21
N GLY A 80 -6.12 7.45 -22.15
CA GLY A 80 -5.22 6.95 -23.21
C GLY A 80 -4.41 5.70 -22.86
N SER A 81 -4.58 5.13 -21.66
CA SER A 81 -3.95 3.89 -21.20
C SER A 81 -5.00 2.85 -20.80
N ASP A 82 -5.19 1.85 -21.67
CA ASP A 82 -6.05 0.68 -21.42
C ASP A 82 -5.40 -0.33 -20.43
N THR A 83 -4.25 -0.04 -19.82
CA THR A 83 -3.59 -0.91 -18.83
C THR A 83 -4.11 -0.63 -17.42
N VAL A 84 -4.41 -1.69 -16.66
CA VAL A 84 -4.81 -1.66 -15.24
C VAL A 84 -4.12 -2.76 -14.42
N THR A 85 -3.87 -2.52 -13.13
CA THR A 85 -3.40 -3.52 -12.15
C THR A 85 -4.50 -3.91 -11.14
N MET A 86 -4.24 -4.81 -10.17
CA MET A 86 -5.25 -5.08 -9.12
C MET A 86 -5.45 -3.89 -8.17
N TRP A 87 -4.47 -2.98 -8.04
CA TRP A 87 -4.64 -1.71 -7.33
C TRP A 87 -5.67 -0.82 -8.04
N ASP A 88 -5.60 -0.74 -9.37
CA ASP A 88 -6.57 -0.01 -10.21
C ASP A 88 -7.98 -0.62 -10.10
N ILE A 89 -8.10 -1.96 -10.08
CA ILE A 89 -9.39 -2.62 -9.86
C ILE A 89 -9.94 -2.31 -8.47
N GLY A 90 -9.12 -2.42 -7.41
CA GLY A 90 -9.50 -2.01 -6.05
C GLY A 90 -9.95 -0.55 -5.99
N SER A 91 -9.24 0.34 -6.68
CA SER A 91 -9.57 1.77 -6.81
C SER A 91 -10.90 2.02 -7.53
N TYR A 92 -11.26 1.21 -8.53
CA TYR A 92 -12.57 1.36 -9.19
C TYR A 92 -13.72 0.79 -8.35
N LEU A 93 -13.49 -0.31 -7.62
CA LEU A 93 -14.42 -0.80 -6.61
C LEU A 93 -14.65 0.27 -5.51
N ALA A 94 -13.57 0.93 -5.07
CA ALA A 94 -13.62 2.08 -4.16
C ALA A 94 -14.48 3.21 -4.72
N ALA A 95 -14.20 3.66 -5.94
CA ALA A 95 -14.93 4.73 -6.61
C ALA A 95 -16.43 4.42 -6.74
N MET A 96 -16.82 3.19 -7.11
CA MET A 96 -18.23 2.79 -7.19
C MET A 96 -18.94 2.81 -5.83
N VAL A 97 -18.32 2.29 -4.78
CA VAL A 97 -18.89 2.30 -3.42
C VAL A 97 -18.99 3.74 -2.90
N CYS A 98 -17.94 4.55 -3.06
CA CYS A 98 -17.93 5.94 -2.61
C CYS A 98 -18.93 6.80 -3.38
N ALA A 99 -19.03 6.68 -4.71
CA ALA A 99 -20.04 7.36 -5.51
C ALA A 99 -21.48 6.95 -5.13
N LYS A 100 -21.70 5.67 -4.79
CA LYS A 100 -22.99 5.19 -4.28
C LYS A 100 -23.31 5.71 -2.87
N ARG A 101 -22.32 5.90 -2.00
CA ARG A 101 -22.44 6.53 -0.67
C ARG A 101 -22.57 8.05 -0.71
N LEU A 102 -22.25 8.70 -1.83
CA LEU A 102 -22.33 10.16 -2.05
C LEU A 102 -23.51 10.56 -2.97
N ASP A 103 -24.44 9.63 -3.21
CA ASP A 103 -25.62 9.77 -4.09
C ASP A 103 -25.31 10.26 -5.52
N LEU A 104 -24.07 10.05 -5.99
CA LEU A 104 -23.65 10.31 -7.38
C LEU A 104 -24.08 9.19 -8.34
N LEU A 105 -24.30 7.99 -7.81
CA LEU A 105 -24.53 6.77 -8.58
C LEU A 105 -25.81 6.07 -8.12
N ASP A 106 -26.77 5.93 -9.04
CA ASP A 106 -28.03 5.26 -8.74
C ASP A 106 -27.85 3.74 -8.53
N GLU A 107 -28.84 3.11 -7.91
CA GLU A 107 -28.77 1.69 -7.53
C GLU A 107 -28.70 0.73 -8.74
N VAL A 108 -29.37 1.05 -9.86
CA VAL A 108 -29.39 0.21 -11.05
C VAL A 108 -28.07 0.30 -11.81
N THR A 109 -27.52 1.51 -11.97
CA THR A 109 -26.21 1.71 -12.61
C THR A 109 -25.07 1.16 -11.73
N PHE A 110 -25.16 1.28 -10.40
CA PHE A 110 -24.25 0.64 -9.46
C PHE A 110 -24.28 -0.88 -9.62
N ASP A 111 -25.43 -1.53 -9.49
CA ASP A 111 -25.53 -3.00 -9.55
C ASP A 111 -25.10 -3.54 -10.91
N HIS A 112 -25.41 -2.84 -12.01
CA HIS A 112 -24.96 -3.22 -13.35
C HIS A 112 -23.44 -3.18 -13.50
N ARG A 113 -22.79 -2.07 -13.12
CA ARG A 113 -21.32 -1.92 -13.19
C ARG A 113 -20.61 -2.90 -12.25
N MET A 114 -21.10 -3.02 -11.01
CA MET A 114 -20.56 -3.91 -10.00
C MET A 114 -20.65 -5.38 -10.45
N THR A 115 -21.79 -5.79 -11.03
CA THR A 115 -21.95 -7.12 -11.62
C THR A 115 -20.95 -7.40 -12.73
N ALA A 116 -20.70 -6.43 -13.63
CA ALA A 116 -19.75 -6.60 -14.73
C ALA A 116 -18.31 -6.82 -14.23
N VAL A 117 -17.83 -5.99 -13.29
CA VAL A 117 -16.48 -6.13 -12.70
C VAL A 117 -16.34 -7.46 -11.94
N ILE A 118 -17.34 -7.84 -11.14
CA ILE A 118 -17.31 -9.10 -10.38
C ILE A 118 -17.42 -10.31 -11.33
N TYR A 119 -18.17 -10.22 -12.41
CA TYR A 119 -18.21 -11.26 -13.45
C TYR A 119 -16.84 -11.43 -14.11
N TRP A 120 -16.16 -10.33 -14.46
CA TRP A 120 -14.78 -10.39 -14.95
C TRP A 120 -13.83 -10.98 -13.89
N LEU A 121 -13.88 -10.57 -12.62
CA LEU A 121 -13.08 -11.20 -11.55
C LEU A 121 -13.35 -12.71 -11.39
N ASN A 122 -14.56 -13.19 -11.68
CA ASN A 122 -14.92 -14.61 -11.68
C ASN A 122 -14.47 -15.37 -12.94
N THR A 123 -14.16 -14.69 -14.05
CA THR A 123 -13.87 -15.32 -15.36
C THR A 123 -12.48 -15.01 -15.93
N MET A 124 -11.79 -13.98 -15.43
CA MET A 124 -10.48 -13.54 -15.91
C MET A 124 -9.44 -14.65 -15.85
N GLN A 125 -8.53 -14.64 -16.82
CA GLN A 125 -7.36 -15.52 -16.81
C GLN A 125 -6.49 -15.20 -15.58
N LEU A 126 -5.96 -16.23 -14.94
CA LEU A 126 -5.00 -16.13 -13.85
C LEU A 126 -3.62 -16.54 -14.37
N ASN A 127 -2.56 -16.07 -13.72
CA ASN A 127 -1.19 -16.45 -14.02
C ASN A 127 -0.90 -17.92 -13.64
N GLU A 128 0.31 -18.41 -13.92
CA GLU A 128 0.70 -19.81 -13.67
C GLU A 128 0.70 -20.21 -12.19
N TYR A 129 0.78 -19.23 -11.28
CA TYR A 129 0.62 -19.45 -9.84
C TYR A 129 -0.84 -19.62 -9.43
N GLY A 130 -1.82 -19.33 -10.29
CA GLY A 130 -3.25 -19.29 -9.93
C GLY A 130 -3.65 -17.98 -9.23
N LEU A 131 -2.97 -16.88 -9.53
CA LEU A 131 -3.21 -15.55 -8.98
C LEU A 131 -3.54 -14.53 -10.08
N PRO A 132 -4.16 -13.38 -9.74
CA PRO A 132 -4.31 -12.28 -10.67
C PRO A 132 -2.95 -11.82 -11.22
N ASN A 133 -2.89 -11.55 -12.52
CA ASN A 133 -1.68 -11.03 -13.16
C ASN A 133 -1.44 -9.55 -12.79
N THR A 134 -0.18 -9.11 -12.72
CA THR A 134 0.14 -7.71 -12.36
C THR A 134 -0.50 -6.68 -13.30
N TYR A 135 -0.67 -7.00 -14.59
CA TYR A 135 -1.29 -6.11 -15.57
C TYR A 135 -2.36 -6.81 -16.40
N TYR A 136 -3.49 -6.13 -16.63
CA TYR A 136 -4.51 -6.52 -17.58
C TYR A 136 -4.79 -5.38 -18.56
N ASN A 137 -5.19 -5.72 -19.78
CA ASN A 137 -5.78 -4.77 -20.71
C ASN A 137 -7.27 -4.63 -20.40
N ALA A 138 -7.70 -3.49 -19.86
CA ALA A 138 -9.07 -3.22 -19.41
C ALA A 138 -10.12 -3.45 -20.51
N ARG A 139 -9.83 -3.11 -21.77
CA ARG A 139 -10.76 -3.25 -22.91
C ARG A 139 -11.04 -4.70 -23.29
N THR A 140 -10.08 -5.61 -23.11
CA THR A 140 -10.19 -7.02 -23.52
C THR A 140 -10.27 -7.99 -22.35
N GLY A 141 -9.98 -7.54 -21.12
CA GLY A 141 -9.90 -8.36 -19.92
C GLY A 141 -8.73 -9.35 -19.91
N ALA A 142 -7.81 -9.26 -20.88
CA ALA A 142 -6.71 -10.20 -21.08
C ALA A 142 -5.44 -9.81 -20.29
N MET A 143 -4.65 -10.82 -19.90
CA MET A 143 -3.35 -10.62 -19.24
C MET A 143 -2.33 -10.01 -20.20
N ILE A 144 -1.61 -8.99 -19.73
CA ILE A 144 -0.51 -8.36 -20.46
C ILE A 144 0.76 -8.26 -19.60
N GLN A 145 1.88 -8.05 -20.28
CA GLN A 145 3.19 -7.76 -19.71
C GLN A 145 3.35 -6.24 -19.45
N ARG A 146 4.40 -5.83 -18.72
CA ARG A 146 4.70 -4.40 -18.42
C ARG A 146 4.86 -3.53 -19.69
N ASN A 147 5.15 -4.14 -20.84
CA ASN A 147 5.28 -3.48 -22.16
C ASN A 147 3.97 -3.48 -22.99
N GLY A 148 2.83 -3.87 -22.40
CA GLY A 148 1.52 -3.93 -23.06
C GLY A 148 1.31 -5.14 -23.98
N GLN A 149 2.31 -6.01 -24.19
CA GLN A 149 2.15 -7.21 -25.02
C GLN A 149 1.39 -8.31 -24.26
N PRO A 150 0.64 -9.19 -24.95
CA PRO A 150 -0.01 -10.34 -24.33
C PRO A 150 0.98 -11.22 -23.55
N GLY A 151 0.56 -11.73 -22.40
CA GLY A 151 1.37 -12.64 -21.59
C GLY A 151 1.27 -12.37 -20.09
N GLN A 152 2.11 -13.06 -19.32
CA GLN A 152 2.14 -12.96 -17.87
C GLN A 152 3.23 -11.97 -17.41
N ALA A 153 2.97 -11.29 -16.30
CA ALA A 153 3.85 -10.32 -15.66
C ALA A 153 4.26 -10.72 -14.23
N GLY A 154 3.66 -11.78 -13.68
CA GLY A 154 3.75 -12.15 -12.26
C GLY A 154 2.51 -11.71 -11.49
N PHE A 155 2.67 -11.29 -10.23
CA PHE A 155 1.60 -10.72 -9.40
C PHE A 155 2.20 -9.81 -8.31
N SER A 156 1.44 -8.81 -7.85
CA SER A 156 1.77 -8.04 -6.65
C SER A 156 0.77 -8.31 -5.52
N SER A 157 1.33 -8.65 -4.36
CA SER A 157 0.65 -8.75 -3.06
C SER A 157 0.10 -7.43 -2.55
N GLN A 158 0.71 -6.29 -2.89
CA GLN A 158 0.24 -4.97 -2.47
C GLN A 158 -1.05 -4.59 -3.19
N ASP A 159 -1.04 -4.74 -4.51
CA ASP A 159 -2.19 -4.52 -5.39
C ASP A 159 -3.34 -5.48 -5.06
N ILE A 160 -3.04 -6.77 -4.83
CA ILE A 160 -4.03 -7.76 -4.38
C ILE A 160 -4.55 -7.42 -2.98
N GLY A 161 -3.69 -6.99 -2.05
CA GLY A 161 -4.08 -6.56 -0.70
C GLY A 161 -5.13 -5.45 -0.73
N ARG A 162 -4.93 -4.40 -1.55
CA ARG A 162 -5.95 -3.34 -1.74
C ARG A 162 -7.23 -3.87 -2.36
N LEU A 163 -7.14 -4.73 -3.37
CA LEU A 163 -8.32 -5.40 -3.93
C LEU A 163 -9.08 -6.20 -2.87
N LEU A 164 -8.40 -6.87 -1.95
CA LEU A 164 -9.03 -7.66 -0.88
C LEU A 164 -9.82 -6.79 0.10
N ILE A 165 -9.34 -5.60 0.45
CA ILE A 165 -10.08 -4.63 1.29
C ILE A 165 -11.42 -4.30 0.65
N TRP A 166 -11.40 -3.84 -0.60
CA TRP A 166 -12.62 -3.40 -1.30
C TRP A 166 -13.59 -4.53 -1.62
N LEU A 167 -13.08 -5.72 -1.95
CA LEU A 167 -13.93 -6.90 -2.05
C LEU A 167 -14.60 -7.22 -0.70
N ARG A 168 -13.90 -7.07 0.44
CA ARG A 168 -14.52 -7.30 1.76
C ARG A 168 -15.57 -6.24 2.09
N ILE A 169 -15.31 -4.97 1.80
CA ILE A 169 -16.30 -3.88 1.94
C ILE A 169 -17.58 -4.21 1.16
N ILE A 170 -17.44 -4.54 -0.13
CA ILE A 170 -18.58 -4.87 -0.99
C ILE A 170 -19.36 -6.09 -0.46
N ARG A 171 -18.63 -7.13 -0.01
CA ARG A 171 -19.21 -8.37 0.53
C ARG A 171 -19.78 -8.23 1.95
N ASN A 172 -19.47 -7.15 2.67
CA ASN A 172 -20.10 -6.84 3.95
C ASN A 172 -21.44 -6.10 3.76
N GLU A 173 -21.46 -5.13 2.85
CA GLU A 173 -22.57 -4.19 2.67
C GLU A 173 -23.58 -4.63 1.60
N PHE A 174 -23.10 -4.89 0.38
CA PHE A 174 -23.94 -5.14 -0.80
C PHE A 174 -24.21 -6.64 -0.94
N ILE A 175 -25.19 -7.12 -0.15
CA ILE A 175 -25.50 -8.54 0.02
C ILE A 175 -25.89 -9.27 -1.28
N THR A 176 -26.35 -8.54 -2.31
CA THR A 176 -26.58 -9.01 -3.68
C THR A 176 -25.30 -9.56 -4.33
N HIS A 177 -24.17 -8.89 -4.10
CA HIS A 177 -22.85 -9.21 -4.68
C HIS A 177 -22.00 -10.12 -3.79
N ALA A 178 -22.30 -10.21 -2.49
CA ALA A 178 -21.48 -10.93 -1.51
C ALA A 178 -21.11 -12.37 -1.93
N THR A 179 -22.05 -13.14 -2.48
CA THR A 179 -21.80 -14.54 -2.90
C THR A 179 -20.96 -14.64 -4.17
N THR A 180 -21.00 -13.66 -5.08
CA THR A 180 -20.17 -13.63 -6.29
C THR A 180 -18.77 -13.07 -6.01
N VAL A 181 -18.62 -12.19 -5.01
CA VAL A 181 -17.31 -11.82 -4.45
C VAL A 181 -16.63 -13.00 -3.76
N ASP A 182 -17.34 -13.69 -2.84
CA ASP A 182 -16.79 -14.88 -2.14
C ASP A 182 -16.34 -15.97 -3.14
N LYS A 183 -17.02 -16.09 -4.29
CA LYS A 183 -16.62 -17.02 -5.37
C LYS A 183 -15.38 -16.56 -6.14
N ALA A 184 -15.19 -15.26 -6.37
CA ALA A 184 -13.96 -14.74 -6.99
C ALA A 184 -12.75 -15.06 -6.09
N MET A 185 -12.88 -14.84 -4.78
CA MET A 185 -11.85 -15.14 -3.78
C MET A 185 -11.42 -16.62 -3.79
N LEU A 186 -12.36 -17.55 -3.90
CA LEU A 186 -12.09 -18.99 -3.94
C LEU A 186 -11.39 -19.46 -5.24
N ARG A 187 -11.18 -18.58 -6.24
CA ARG A 187 -10.36 -18.89 -7.43
C ARG A 187 -8.86 -18.76 -7.17
N PHE A 188 -8.47 -17.91 -6.22
CA PHE A 188 -7.07 -17.50 -6.04
C PHE A 188 -6.27 -18.55 -5.25
N ASN A 189 -5.01 -18.75 -5.65
CA ASN A 189 -4.07 -19.62 -4.96
C ASN A 189 -3.12 -18.81 -4.06
N PHE A 190 -3.38 -18.85 -2.76
CA PHE A 190 -2.64 -18.06 -1.77
C PHE A 190 -1.30 -18.68 -1.36
N ARG A 191 -0.94 -19.86 -1.88
CA ARG A 191 0.33 -20.56 -1.55
C ARG A 191 1.61 -19.85 -1.98
N HIS A 192 1.51 -18.82 -2.80
CA HIS A 192 2.66 -18.07 -3.33
C HIS A 192 2.66 -16.59 -2.94
N ILE A 193 1.60 -16.08 -2.32
CA ILE A 193 1.43 -14.66 -1.96
C ILE A 193 1.69 -14.39 -0.46
N LEU A 194 1.53 -15.44 0.36
CA LEU A 194 1.76 -15.46 1.80
C LEU A 194 2.59 -16.69 2.15
N ASP A 195 3.57 -16.55 3.03
CA ASP A 195 4.25 -17.69 3.66
C ASP A 195 3.62 -18.09 5.01
N SER A 196 4.24 -19.04 5.72
CA SER A 196 3.75 -19.54 7.01
C SER A 196 3.64 -18.45 8.06
N ASP A 197 4.55 -17.48 8.05
CA ASP A 197 4.67 -16.47 9.10
C ASP A 197 3.80 -15.24 8.76
N GLY A 198 3.18 -15.26 7.58
CA GLY A 198 2.32 -14.21 7.07
C GLY A 198 3.10 -13.06 6.43
N LEU A 199 4.33 -13.29 5.93
CA LEU A 199 5.01 -12.32 5.07
C LEU A 199 4.40 -12.32 3.67
N LEU A 200 4.33 -11.14 3.06
CA LEU A 200 3.88 -10.95 1.69
C LEU A 200 4.99 -11.19 0.68
N HIS A 201 4.65 -11.87 -0.41
CA HIS A 201 5.51 -12.16 -1.56
C HIS A 201 4.83 -11.73 -2.86
N GLY A 202 5.59 -11.19 -3.79
CA GLY A 202 5.19 -10.94 -5.17
C GLY A 202 5.93 -11.87 -6.13
N ALA A 203 5.52 -11.87 -7.40
CA ALA A 203 6.28 -12.48 -8.48
C ALA A 203 6.43 -11.51 -9.65
N MET A 204 7.52 -11.63 -10.41
CA MET A 204 7.69 -10.89 -11.67
C MET A 204 8.31 -11.70 -12.79
N ALA A 205 7.95 -11.34 -14.02
CA ALA A 205 8.57 -11.87 -15.23
C ALA A 205 9.99 -11.31 -15.42
N MET A 206 10.96 -12.21 -15.57
CA MET A 206 12.36 -11.93 -15.80
C MET A 206 12.68 -11.84 -17.30
N ALA A 207 13.86 -11.32 -17.65
CA ALA A 207 14.27 -11.08 -19.04
C ALA A 207 14.45 -12.37 -19.88
N ASP A 208 14.55 -13.53 -19.24
CA ASP A 208 14.57 -14.85 -19.88
C ASP A 208 13.19 -15.51 -20.00
N GLY A 209 12.13 -14.82 -19.52
CA GLY A 209 10.75 -15.32 -19.49
C GLY A 209 10.41 -16.18 -18.27
N SER A 210 11.33 -16.41 -17.34
CA SER A 210 11.04 -17.07 -16.07
C SER A 210 10.29 -16.15 -15.10
N MET A 211 9.56 -16.72 -14.14
CA MET A 211 8.96 -15.96 -13.02
C MET A 211 9.83 -16.07 -11.77
N GLN A 212 10.23 -14.92 -11.21
CA GLN A 212 10.94 -14.85 -9.94
C GLN A 212 9.98 -14.41 -8.82
N LEU A 213 9.85 -15.23 -7.77
CA LEU A 213 9.22 -14.86 -6.50
C LEU A 213 10.17 -14.00 -5.65
N TYR A 214 9.63 -13.03 -4.92
CA TYR A 214 10.37 -12.15 -4.01
C TYR A 214 9.52 -11.70 -2.82
N ARG A 215 10.13 -11.51 -1.64
CA ARG A 215 9.46 -10.84 -0.50
C ARG A 215 9.11 -9.42 -0.93
N GLU A 216 7.82 -9.08 -0.94
CA GLU A 216 7.32 -7.80 -1.40
C GLU A 216 6.81 -6.99 -0.21
N GLY A 217 7.33 -5.78 -0.05
CA GLY A 217 6.88 -4.89 1.00
C GLY A 217 7.92 -3.87 1.45
N ARG A 218 7.42 -2.69 1.78
CA ARG A 218 8.09 -1.65 2.56
C ARG A 218 7.13 -1.10 3.61
N LEU A 219 7.67 -0.47 4.64
CA LEU A 219 6.93 0.18 5.72
C LEU A 219 5.65 0.89 5.23
N GLY A 220 4.56 0.78 5.99
CA GLY A 220 3.26 1.33 5.63
C GLY A 220 2.50 0.47 4.62
N LEU A 221 2.95 0.46 3.36
CA LEU A 221 2.26 -0.28 2.29
C LEU A 221 2.23 -1.80 2.52
N GLN A 222 3.27 -2.37 3.14
CA GLN A 222 3.30 -3.79 3.54
C GLN A 222 2.21 -4.08 4.60
N GLN A 223 2.08 -3.24 5.63
CA GLN A 223 1.09 -3.39 6.70
C GLN A 223 -0.34 -3.14 6.18
N TYR A 224 -0.54 -2.12 5.34
CA TYR A 224 -1.82 -1.83 4.70
C TYR A 224 -2.29 -2.97 3.79
N ALA A 225 -1.43 -3.50 2.92
CA ALA A 225 -1.75 -4.65 2.10
C ALA A 225 -2.03 -5.91 2.94
N ALA A 226 -1.26 -6.13 4.00
CA ALA A 226 -1.43 -7.24 4.94
C ALA A 226 -2.78 -7.19 5.66
N ALA A 227 -3.26 -6.00 6.07
CA ALA A 227 -4.59 -5.83 6.61
C ALA A 227 -5.69 -6.28 5.63
N GLY A 228 -5.48 -6.09 4.33
CA GLY A 228 -6.35 -6.61 3.27
C GLY A 228 -6.49 -8.14 3.26
N PHE A 229 -5.41 -8.89 3.52
CA PHE A 229 -5.51 -10.34 3.75
C PHE A 229 -6.11 -10.66 5.13
N GLY A 230 -5.76 -9.89 6.16
CA GLY A 230 -6.28 -10.04 7.52
C GLY A 230 -7.81 -10.00 7.61
N VAL A 231 -8.48 -9.09 6.88
CA VAL A 231 -9.96 -9.00 6.88
C VAL A 231 -10.67 -10.19 6.19
N TRP A 232 -9.95 -11.08 5.53
CA TRP A 232 -10.44 -12.37 5.02
C TRP A 232 -10.09 -13.58 5.91
N GLY A 233 -9.37 -13.35 7.02
CA GLY A 233 -9.02 -14.35 8.03
C GLY A 233 -7.61 -14.95 7.92
N PHE A 234 -6.74 -14.39 7.07
CA PHE A 234 -5.36 -14.86 6.92
C PHE A 234 -4.47 -14.42 8.10
N THR A 235 -3.56 -15.29 8.54
CA THR A 235 -2.48 -14.88 9.46
C THR A 235 -1.49 -13.99 8.72
N VAL A 236 -1.20 -12.82 9.29
CA VAL A 236 -0.37 -11.77 8.64
C VAL A 236 0.64 -11.15 9.60
N ASP A 237 0.96 -11.83 10.71
CA ASP A 237 1.71 -11.25 11.82
C ASP A 237 3.10 -10.74 11.42
N ALA A 238 3.84 -11.45 10.56
CA ALA A 238 5.15 -11.00 10.10
C ALA A 238 5.08 -9.85 9.08
N ALA A 239 4.05 -9.74 8.25
CA ALA A 239 3.87 -8.58 7.37
C ALA A 239 3.35 -7.34 8.13
N MET A 240 2.53 -7.56 9.15
CA MET A 240 2.06 -6.54 10.08
C MET A 240 3.13 -6.12 11.11
N ASN A 241 4.17 -6.93 11.31
CA ASN A 241 5.31 -6.55 12.13
C ASN A 241 6.05 -5.34 11.54
N ILE A 242 6.56 -4.49 12.43
CA ILE A 242 7.35 -3.31 12.07
C ILE A 242 8.77 -3.53 12.60
N ASP A 243 9.52 -4.32 11.83
CA ASP A 243 10.97 -4.50 11.97
C ASP A 243 11.72 -3.60 10.98
N ASN A 244 13.03 -3.46 11.19
CA ASN A 244 13.94 -2.75 10.28
C ASN A 244 13.47 -1.33 9.91
N VAL A 245 12.99 -0.57 10.90
CA VAL A 245 12.73 0.87 10.76
C VAL A 245 13.92 1.67 11.25
N SER A 246 14.18 2.80 10.61
CA SER A 246 15.01 3.87 11.13
C SER A 246 14.29 5.20 10.91
N ALA A 247 14.74 6.28 11.54
CA ALA A 247 14.11 7.58 11.39
C ALA A 247 15.14 8.65 11.01
N ILE A 248 14.70 9.60 10.20
CA ILE A 248 15.48 10.78 9.78
C ILE A 248 14.72 12.04 10.18
N THR A 249 15.43 13.05 10.67
CA THR A 249 14.85 14.37 10.92
C THR A 249 14.86 15.18 9.63
N ILE A 250 13.69 15.59 9.13
CA ILE A 250 13.52 16.41 7.93
C ILE A 250 12.74 17.66 8.34
N LEU A 251 13.39 18.83 8.23
CA LEU A 251 12.81 20.11 8.65
C LEU A 251 12.31 20.07 10.11
N ASP A 252 13.15 19.58 11.02
CA ASP A 252 12.92 19.32 12.46
C ASP A 252 11.86 18.24 12.80
N GLU A 253 11.05 17.80 11.83
CA GLU A 253 10.07 16.73 12.03
C GLU A 253 10.69 15.34 11.82
N TRP A 254 10.17 14.31 12.50
CA TRP A 254 10.67 12.95 12.40
C TRP A 254 9.96 12.16 11.29
N LEU A 255 10.72 11.56 10.38
CA LEU A 255 10.19 10.65 9.35
C LEU A 255 10.74 9.23 9.57
N PRO A 256 9.89 8.25 9.96
CA PRO A 256 10.28 6.84 9.96
C PRO A 256 10.33 6.32 8.52
N PHE A 257 11.34 5.50 8.22
CA PHE A 257 11.57 4.90 6.92
C PHE A 257 12.08 3.46 7.07
N ASP A 258 11.91 2.67 6.01
CA ASP A 258 12.38 1.29 5.95
C ASP A 258 13.90 1.26 5.76
N SER A 259 14.64 0.63 6.68
CA SER A 259 16.10 0.57 6.65
C SER A 259 16.66 -0.73 6.03
N ARG A 260 15.80 -1.63 5.54
CA ARG A 260 16.24 -2.81 4.76
C ARG A 260 16.96 -2.36 3.48
N PRO A 261 18.03 -3.04 3.03
CA PRO A 261 18.66 -2.72 1.75
C PRO A 261 17.66 -2.87 0.58
N ARG A 262 17.91 -2.15 -0.52
CA ARG A 262 17.18 -2.33 -1.80
C ARG A 262 17.17 -3.82 -2.16
N GLY A 263 15.97 -4.36 -2.39
CA GLY A 263 15.79 -5.78 -2.72
C GLY A 263 16.23 -6.14 -4.14
N ILE A 264 16.08 -7.43 -4.49
CA ILE A 264 15.96 -7.91 -5.86
C ILE A 264 14.54 -8.47 -5.99
N PRO A 265 13.64 -7.89 -6.81
CA PRO A 265 13.79 -6.65 -7.57
C PRO A 265 13.97 -5.41 -6.68
N ALA A 266 14.42 -4.31 -7.30
CA ALA A 266 14.73 -3.05 -6.65
C ALA A 266 13.51 -2.38 -5.99
N GLN A 267 13.21 -2.81 -4.77
CA GLN A 267 12.25 -2.17 -3.87
C GLN A 267 12.92 -0.95 -3.23
N LEU A 268 12.49 0.23 -3.67
CA LEU A 268 12.96 1.54 -3.18
C LEU A 268 12.40 1.81 -1.79
N ASN A 269 13.21 2.41 -0.91
CA ASN A 269 12.78 2.78 0.44
C ASN A 269 12.12 4.17 0.43
N ALA A 270 11.19 4.37 -0.51
CA ALA A 270 10.56 5.65 -0.79
C ALA A 270 9.37 5.90 0.15
N VAL A 271 9.45 6.93 1.00
CA VAL A 271 8.37 7.36 1.89
C VAL A 271 7.40 8.25 1.11
N THR A 272 6.13 7.86 1.08
CA THR A 272 5.08 8.43 0.19
C THR A 272 3.75 8.56 0.91
N THR A 273 2.89 9.51 0.51
CA THR A 273 1.64 9.82 1.23
C THR A 273 0.73 8.58 1.40
N ARG A 274 0.61 7.70 0.40
CA ARG A 274 -0.22 6.48 0.49
C ARG A 274 0.18 5.48 1.58
N MET A 275 1.41 5.53 2.10
CA MET A 275 1.90 4.55 3.09
C MET A 275 1.16 4.59 4.43
N GLY A 276 0.68 5.76 4.85
CA GLY A 276 -0.17 5.91 6.04
C GLY A 276 -1.64 6.17 5.69
N MET A 277 -1.87 7.06 4.71
CA MET A 277 -3.19 7.66 4.52
C MET A 277 -4.24 6.68 4.00
N MET A 278 -3.86 5.65 3.22
CA MET A 278 -4.83 4.63 2.78
C MET A 278 -5.37 3.79 3.95
N ALA A 279 -4.53 3.46 4.94
CA ALA A 279 -4.97 2.78 6.16
C ALA A 279 -5.87 3.68 7.03
N GLY A 280 -5.71 5.00 6.95
CA GLY A 280 -6.61 5.97 7.59
C GLY A 280 -7.98 6.02 6.93
N LEU A 281 -8.02 6.27 5.62
CA LEU A 281 -9.27 6.39 4.85
C LEU A 281 -10.06 5.07 4.83
N GLU A 282 -9.43 4.00 4.35
CA GLU A 282 -10.14 2.74 4.12
C GLU A 282 -10.42 1.99 5.43
N LEU A 283 -9.45 1.94 6.34
CA LEU A 283 -9.47 1.03 7.50
C LEU A 283 -9.54 1.74 8.86
N GLY A 284 -9.64 3.08 8.90
CA GLY A 284 -9.71 3.84 10.15
C GLY A 284 -8.50 3.66 11.08
N PHE A 285 -7.33 3.29 10.53
CA PHE A 285 -6.12 2.90 11.27
C PHE A 285 -6.29 1.71 12.25
N LEU A 286 -7.23 0.78 12.01
CA LEU A 286 -7.44 -0.40 12.86
C LEU A 286 -6.29 -1.43 12.73
N ASP A 287 -5.67 -1.82 13.85
CA ASP A 287 -4.84 -3.04 13.90
C ASP A 287 -5.69 -4.26 14.29
N PHE A 288 -6.07 -5.03 13.27
CA PHE A 288 -6.95 -6.20 13.39
C PHE A 288 -6.36 -7.35 14.25
N ARG A 289 -5.05 -7.35 14.55
CA ARG A 289 -4.43 -8.37 15.42
C ARG A 289 -4.59 -8.07 16.90
N THR A 290 -4.39 -6.80 17.26
CA THR A 290 -4.29 -6.35 18.66
C THR A 290 -5.59 -5.77 19.19
N GLY A 291 -6.50 -5.35 18.31
CA GLY A 291 -7.68 -4.57 18.70
C GLY A 291 -7.31 -3.20 19.28
N ALA A 292 -6.07 -2.73 19.05
CA ALA A 292 -5.60 -1.46 19.57
C ALA A 292 -6.46 -0.29 19.02
N PRO A 293 -6.78 0.73 19.84
CA PRO A 293 -7.46 1.92 19.35
C PRO A 293 -6.66 2.57 18.22
N ALA A 294 -7.33 2.92 17.12
CA ALA A 294 -6.77 3.54 15.91
C ALA A 294 -5.63 4.54 16.15
N ARG A 295 -5.84 5.46 17.12
CA ARG A 295 -4.91 6.51 17.54
C ARG A 295 -3.57 6.03 18.13
N LEU A 296 -3.45 4.74 18.46
CA LEU A 296 -2.26 4.09 19.02
C LEU A 296 -1.65 3.06 18.05
N SER A 297 -2.14 3.00 16.81
CA SER A 297 -1.56 2.16 15.78
C SER A 297 -0.35 2.84 15.14
N SER A 298 0.69 2.07 14.80
CA SER A 298 1.82 2.61 14.05
C SER A 298 1.49 2.99 12.60
N ALA A 299 0.30 2.62 12.11
CA ALA A 299 -0.23 3.17 10.86
C ALA A 299 -0.64 4.65 11.02
N ARG A 300 -1.23 5.03 12.15
CA ARG A 300 -1.48 6.44 12.50
C ARG A 300 -0.18 7.19 12.76
N GLU A 301 0.76 6.62 13.51
CA GLU A 301 2.08 7.24 13.78
C GLU A 301 2.84 7.52 12.47
N LEU A 302 2.79 6.60 11.51
CA LEU A 302 3.40 6.77 10.18
C LEU A 302 2.69 7.85 9.35
N ALA A 303 1.35 7.87 9.34
CA ALA A 303 0.59 8.91 8.64
C ALA A 303 0.87 10.30 9.21
N ASP A 304 0.92 10.43 10.54
CA ASP A 304 1.19 11.68 11.23
C ASP A 304 2.60 12.22 10.92
N ALA A 305 3.62 11.36 10.97
CA ALA A 305 4.99 11.72 10.58
C ALA A 305 5.10 12.16 9.11
N ILE A 306 4.40 11.46 8.20
CA ILE A 306 4.33 11.82 6.77
C ILE A 306 3.62 13.16 6.56
N TYR A 307 2.54 13.43 7.30
CA TYR A 307 1.84 14.70 7.27
C TYR A 307 2.75 15.86 7.71
N GLN A 308 3.39 15.72 8.88
CA GLN A 308 4.21 16.77 9.50
C GLN A 308 5.36 17.22 8.62
N VAL A 309 6.09 16.30 7.98
CA VAL A 309 7.22 16.65 7.10
C VAL A 309 6.79 17.52 5.91
N GLN A 310 5.56 17.36 5.43
CA GLN A 310 5.02 18.15 4.32
C GLN A 310 4.44 19.49 4.82
N GLU A 311 3.76 19.49 5.97
CA GLU A 311 3.32 20.72 6.66
C GLU A 311 4.52 21.61 7.04
N ALA A 312 5.59 21.04 7.60
CA ALA A 312 6.81 21.77 7.94
C ALA A 312 7.52 22.33 6.70
N ARG A 313 7.41 21.69 5.53
CA ARG A 313 7.90 22.25 4.26
C ARG A 313 7.08 23.44 3.79
N PHE A 314 5.76 23.43 4.01
CA PHE A 314 4.92 24.60 3.81
C PHE A 314 5.28 25.71 4.81
N MET A 315 5.26 25.44 6.11
CA MET A 315 5.47 26.42 7.17
C MET A 315 6.89 27.02 7.21
N LYS A 316 7.93 26.24 6.91
CA LYS A 316 9.34 26.66 7.01
C LYS A 316 9.96 27.07 5.67
N GLN A 317 9.33 26.81 4.53
CA GLN A 317 9.83 27.20 3.19
C GLN A 317 8.80 27.91 2.28
N GLY A 318 7.55 28.07 2.71
CA GLY A 318 6.46 28.58 1.85
C GLY A 318 6.07 27.63 0.72
N ARG A 319 6.40 26.34 0.82
CA ARG A 319 6.19 25.35 -0.25
C ARG A 319 5.04 24.39 0.05
N LEU A 320 3.90 24.59 -0.61
CA LEU A 320 2.88 23.54 -0.74
C LEU A 320 3.55 22.24 -1.25
N THR A 321 3.20 21.12 -0.64
CA THR A 321 3.86 19.83 -0.82
C THR A 321 2.79 18.73 -0.70
N ALA A 322 2.72 17.79 -1.63
CA ALA A 322 1.84 16.62 -1.50
C ALA A 322 2.38 15.47 -2.36
N ARG A 323 3.35 14.73 -1.82
CA ARG A 323 4.18 13.75 -2.55
C ARG A 323 3.59 12.35 -2.46
N ASP A 324 3.17 11.82 -3.60
CA ASP A 324 2.70 10.44 -3.78
C ASP A 324 3.00 9.99 -5.23
N PRO A 325 3.25 8.70 -5.51
CA PRO A 325 3.54 8.26 -6.87
C PRO A 325 2.38 8.54 -7.84
N HIS A 326 2.65 9.16 -8.98
CA HIS A 326 1.62 9.63 -9.91
C HIS A 326 2.00 9.48 -11.38
N VAL A 327 0.99 9.48 -12.25
CA VAL A 327 1.17 9.60 -13.71
C VAL A 327 1.59 11.02 -14.09
N MET A 328 2.19 11.18 -15.27
CA MET A 328 2.63 12.48 -15.80
C MET A 328 2.15 12.69 -17.24
N ASP A 329 1.85 13.94 -17.60
CA ASP A 329 1.52 14.38 -18.96
C ASP A 329 2.72 14.40 -19.93
N ARG A 330 3.92 14.06 -19.44
CA ARG A 330 5.20 14.09 -20.14
C ARG A 330 6.11 12.96 -19.63
N PRO A 331 7.17 12.56 -20.37
CA PRO A 331 8.16 11.59 -19.88
C PRO A 331 8.72 12.00 -18.50
N PRO A 332 8.94 11.05 -17.57
CA PRO A 332 8.86 9.58 -17.70
C PRO A 332 7.44 8.96 -17.67
N TYR A 333 6.36 9.75 -17.72
CA TYR A 333 4.94 9.33 -17.65
C TYR A 333 4.49 8.68 -16.33
N TYR A 334 5.41 8.23 -15.48
CA TYR A 334 5.16 7.81 -14.11
C TYR A 334 6.32 8.25 -13.20
N LEU A 335 5.97 8.80 -12.05
CA LEU A 335 6.88 9.32 -11.04
C LEU A 335 6.64 8.61 -9.71
N ILE A 336 7.71 8.18 -9.05
CA ILE A 336 7.70 7.81 -7.63
C ILE A 336 8.09 9.07 -6.87
N ASP A 337 7.11 9.90 -6.53
CA ASP A 337 7.35 11.18 -5.86
C ASP A 337 7.28 11.01 -4.34
N SER A 338 8.37 11.35 -3.64
CA SER A 338 8.60 10.93 -2.25
C SER A 338 8.99 12.07 -1.31
N LEU A 339 8.71 11.89 -0.02
CA LEU A 339 9.22 12.72 1.06
C LEU A 339 10.69 12.40 1.38
N TYR A 340 11.10 11.17 1.12
CA TYR A 340 12.44 10.63 1.32
C TYR A 340 12.61 9.33 0.52
N ALA A 341 13.76 9.12 -0.12
CA ALA A 341 14.19 7.80 -0.56
C ALA A 341 15.72 7.68 -0.53
N ASP A 342 16.24 6.51 -0.13
CA ASP A 342 17.66 6.14 -0.21
C ASP A 342 18.65 7.21 0.32
N GLY A 343 18.29 7.89 1.41
CA GLY A 343 19.12 8.94 2.03
C GLY A 343 18.81 10.38 1.58
N ILE A 344 17.93 10.59 0.60
CA ILE A 344 17.66 11.90 -0.01
C ILE A 344 16.23 12.37 0.32
N PRO A 345 16.05 13.45 1.10
CA PRO A 345 14.75 14.11 1.29
C PRO A 345 14.18 14.73 0.01
N PHE A 346 12.86 14.68 -0.14
CA PHE A 346 12.07 15.26 -1.24
C PHE A 346 12.54 14.88 -2.66
N VAL A 347 13.09 13.68 -2.82
CA VAL A 347 13.56 13.14 -4.10
C VAL A 347 12.39 12.57 -4.91
N SER A 348 12.40 12.83 -6.22
CA SER A 348 11.44 12.27 -7.18
C SER A 348 12.18 11.29 -8.07
N LEU A 349 11.68 10.05 -8.20
CA LEU A 349 12.36 8.97 -8.90
C LEU A 349 11.56 8.46 -10.11
N ASP A 350 12.23 8.05 -11.18
CA ASP A 350 11.59 7.37 -12.32
C ASP A 350 11.20 5.92 -11.97
N GLY A 351 10.51 5.24 -12.90
CA GLY A 351 10.13 3.83 -12.78
C GLY A 351 11.29 2.81 -12.79
N ASN A 352 12.54 3.26 -12.67
CA ASN A 352 13.77 2.48 -12.49
C ASN A 352 14.57 2.90 -11.23
N GLY A 353 14.16 3.95 -10.52
CA GLY A 353 14.85 4.49 -9.35
C GLY A 353 15.92 5.57 -9.63
N ASN A 354 15.90 6.20 -10.82
CA ASN A 354 16.77 7.31 -11.19
C ASN A 354 16.19 8.67 -10.70
N PRO A 355 16.99 9.56 -10.10
CA PRO A 355 16.54 10.90 -9.71
C PRO A 355 16.12 11.80 -10.89
N VAL A 356 14.91 12.35 -10.79
CA VAL A 356 14.26 13.22 -11.78
C VAL A 356 13.52 14.38 -11.07
N ASN A 357 14.15 14.99 -10.06
CA ASN A 357 13.57 16.01 -9.17
C ASN A 357 12.91 17.22 -9.85
N ASP A 358 13.27 17.51 -11.11
CA ASP A 358 12.61 18.52 -11.94
C ASP A 358 11.13 18.20 -12.26
N ALA A 359 10.72 16.94 -12.12
CA ALA A 359 9.36 16.45 -12.32
C ALA A 359 8.49 16.44 -11.05
N ALA A 360 9.04 16.86 -9.90
CA ALA A 360 8.34 16.94 -8.62
C ALA A 360 7.00 17.69 -8.72
N ALA A 361 5.95 17.19 -8.05
CA ALA A 361 4.62 17.81 -8.10
C ALA A 361 3.91 17.85 -6.74
N VAL A 362 2.92 18.74 -6.65
CA VAL A 362 1.89 18.70 -5.61
C VAL A 362 0.74 17.86 -6.15
N SER A 363 0.60 16.61 -5.68
CA SER A 363 -0.36 15.66 -6.23
C SER A 363 -1.77 15.85 -5.67
N THR A 364 -2.77 15.92 -6.55
CA THR A 364 -4.17 16.18 -6.21
C THR A 364 -4.73 15.15 -5.23
N LYS A 365 -4.55 13.85 -5.52
CA LYS A 365 -5.02 12.76 -4.64
C LYS A 365 -4.33 12.76 -3.26
N ALA A 366 -3.05 13.12 -3.20
CA ALA A 366 -2.30 13.17 -1.95
C ALA A 366 -2.79 14.31 -1.05
N ALA A 367 -3.10 15.47 -1.66
CA ALA A 367 -3.73 16.58 -0.97
C ALA A 367 -5.14 16.23 -0.45
N TYR A 368 -6.02 15.63 -1.26
CA TYR A 368 -7.36 15.21 -0.81
C TYR A 368 -7.30 14.14 0.30
N ALA A 369 -6.39 13.17 0.20
CA ALA A 369 -6.21 12.15 1.23
C ALA A 369 -5.72 12.74 2.57
N MET A 370 -4.79 13.69 2.54
CA MET A 370 -4.40 14.44 3.75
C MET A 370 -5.53 15.33 4.25
N TRP A 371 -6.23 16.04 3.36
CA TRP A 371 -7.30 16.96 3.73
C TRP A 371 -8.46 16.28 4.45
N ALA A 372 -8.86 15.08 4.03
CA ALA A 372 -9.88 14.31 4.75
C ALA A 372 -9.40 13.84 6.14
N LEU A 373 -8.14 13.44 6.28
CA LEU A 373 -7.59 12.91 7.53
C LEU A 373 -7.10 13.99 8.52
N TYR A 374 -6.83 15.21 8.05
CA TYR A 374 -6.25 16.30 8.82
C TYR A 374 -6.98 17.63 8.54
N ASP A 375 -7.86 18.04 9.46
CA ASP A 375 -8.53 19.34 9.41
C ASP A 375 -7.55 20.45 9.83
N SER A 376 -6.94 21.12 8.84
CA SER A 376 -5.90 22.13 9.09
C SER A 376 -5.82 23.21 8.00
N PRO A 377 -5.35 24.42 8.33
CA PRO A 377 -5.11 25.49 7.35
C PRO A 377 -4.13 25.12 6.24
N TYR A 378 -3.24 24.16 6.48
CA TYR A 378 -2.29 23.66 5.48
C TYR A 378 -2.99 22.76 4.46
N THR A 379 -3.91 21.89 4.88
CA THR A 379 -4.67 21.07 3.92
C THR A 379 -5.73 21.88 3.18
N ASP A 380 -6.32 22.91 3.81
CA ASP A 380 -7.16 23.88 3.11
C ASP A 380 -6.37 24.65 2.02
N ALA A 381 -5.16 25.13 2.32
CA ALA A 381 -4.30 25.81 1.34
C ALA A 381 -3.87 24.89 0.17
N LEU A 382 -3.74 23.58 0.41
CA LEU A 382 -3.53 22.60 -0.68
C LEU A 382 -4.76 22.49 -1.58
N ILE A 383 -5.97 22.34 -1.02
CA ILE A 383 -7.20 22.21 -1.81
C ILE A 383 -7.56 23.52 -2.54
N GLU A 384 -7.33 24.68 -1.93
CA GLU A 384 -7.50 25.99 -2.59
C GLU A 384 -6.62 26.09 -3.85
N ALA A 385 -5.33 25.78 -3.74
CA ALA A 385 -4.38 25.80 -4.86
C ALA A 385 -4.69 24.75 -5.95
N LEU A 386 -5.37 23.66 -5.58
CA LEU A 386 -5.79 22.60 -6.49
C LEU A 386 -7.19 22.80 -7.07
N SER A 387 -7.97 23.77 -6.60
CA SER A 387 -9.38 23.97 -7.02
C SER A 387 -9.65 24.05 -8.54
N PRO A 388 -8.76 24.57 -9.42
CA PRO A 388 -9.01 24.57 -10.88
C PRO A 388 -8.49 23.31 -11.61
N MET A 389 -8.04 22.27 -10.90
CA MET A 389 -7.28 21.15 -11.49
C MET A 389 -8.15 20.03 -12.08
N PHE A 390 -9.13 20.36 -12.92
CA PHE A 390 -10.04 19.38 -13.52
C PHE A 390 -10.27 19.59 -15.03
N ASP A 391 -10.64 18.51 -15.72
CA ASP A 391 -10.88 18.47 -17.17
C ASP A 391 -12.33 18.79 -17.54
N GLU A 392 -12.56 19.53 -18.63
CA GLU A 392 -13.92 19.96 -19.02
C GLU A 392 -14.84 18.77 -19.41
N TYR A 393 -14.24 17.61 -19.71
CA TYR A 393 -14.92 16.35 -20.03
C TYR A 393 -15.00 15.35 -18.87
N GLY A 394 -14.63 15.73 -17.64
CA GLY A 394 -14.75 14.90 -16.43
C GLY A 394 -13.43 14.31 -15.92
N GLY A 395 -13.26 14.26 -14.60
CA GLY A 395 -12.05 13.82 -13.91
C GLY A 395 -11.07 14.95 -13.55
N TRP A 396 -10.19 14.64 -12.60
CA TRP A 396 -9.17 15.54 -12.05
C TRP A 396 -7.78 15.30 -12.64
N PHE A 397 -7.04 16.39 -12.88
CA PHE A 397 -5.63 16.36 -13.23
C PHE A 397 -4.78 15.90 -12.03
N ALA A 398 -3.65 15.26 -12.30
CA ALA A 398 -2.81 14.63 -11.28
C ALA A 398 -2.11 15.62 -10.32
N GLY A 399 -2.01 16.91 -10.67
CA GLY A 399 -1.47 17.96 -9.83
C GLY A 399 -0.86 19.13 -10.62
N PHE A 400 0.06 19.85 -9.99
CA PHE A 400 0.94 20.83 -10.66
C PHE A 400 2.41 20.62 -10.26
N TYR A 401 3.33 20.92 -11.18
CA TYR A 401 4.77 20.74 -10.97
C TYR A 401 5.34 21.83 -10.05
N GLU A 402 6.13 21.44 -9.04
CA GLU A 402 6.75 22.37 -8.08
C GLU A 402 7.78 23.33 -8.71
N LYS A 403 8.31 22.97 -9.89
CA LYS A 403 9.38 23.70 -10.56
C LYS A 403 8.92 25.00 -11.23
N ASP A 404 7.78 24.95 -11.91
CA ASP A 404 7.29 26.00 -12.81
C ASP A 404 5.80 26.32 -12.63
N GLY A 405 5.09 25.58 -11.77
CA GLY A 405 3.65 25.72 -11.58
C GLY A 405 2.80 25.20 -12.75
N ALA A 406 3.39 24.52 -13.73
CA ALA A 406 2.64 23.96 -14.85
C ALA A 406 1.72 22.83 -14.36
N ILE A 407 0.48 22.80 -14.87
CA ILE A 407 -0.47 21.72 -14.59
C ILE A 407 0.07 20.41 -15.17
N ASN A 408 0.12 19.35 -14.35
CA ASN A 408 0.33 17.98 -14.80
C ASN A 408 -1.02 17.43 -15.31
N ARG A 409 -1.25 17.54 -16.62
CA ARG A 409 -2.56 17.25 -17.25
C ARG A 409 -2.92 15.76 -17.35
N ALA A 410 -2.14 14.85 -16.77
CA ALA A 410 -2.51 13.44 -16.72
C ALA A 410 -3.71 13.21 -15.79
N ILE A 411 -4.61 12.31 -16.18
CA ILE A 411 -5.83 11.96 -15.45
C ILE A 411 -5.85 10.45 -15.29
N SER A 412 -5.82 9.95 -14.05
CA SER A 412 -5.83 8.52 -13.74
C SER A 412 -6.99 8.09 -12.87
N LEU A 413 -7.31 6.79 -12.98
CA LEU A 413 -8.28 6.07 -12.18
C LEU A 413 -7.97 6.24 -10.68
N ASP A 414 -6.77 5.88 -10.23
CA ASP A 414 -6.31 6.01 -8.84
C ASP A 414 -6.40 7.45 -8.31
N CYS A 415 -6.23 8.48 -9.16
CA CYS A 415 -6.40 9.87 -8.72
C CYS A 415 -7.86 10.21 -8.42
N ASN A 416 -8.79 9.78 -9.29
CA ASN A 416 -10.22 10.08 -9.14
C ASN A 416 -10.88 9.20 -8.08
N ALA A 417 -10.42 7.96 -7.90
CA ALA A 417 -10.82 7.09 -6.80
C ALA A 417 -10.50 7.70 -5.43
N VAL A 418 -9.23 8.07 -5.19
CA VAL A 418 -8.81 8.60 -3.88
C VAL A 418 -9.50 9.93 -3.52
N ILE A 419 -9.89 10.73 -4.53
CA ILE A 419 -10.71 11.95 -4.31
C ILE A 419 -12.13 11.56 -3.84
N LEU A 420 -12.77 10.57 -4.46
CA LEU A 420 -14.08 10.05 -4.03
C LEU A 420 -14.00 9.40 -2.64
N GLU A 421 -12.92 8.67 -2.35
CA GLU A 421 -12.67 8.06 -1.03
C GLU A 421 -12.50 9.11 0.07
N ALA A 422 -11.71 10.17 -0.17
CA ALA A 422 -11.53 11.27 0.77
C ALA A 422 -12.85 12.00 1.07
N LEU A 423 -13.68 12.23 0.05
CA LEU A 423 -14.99 12.88 0.20
C LEU A 423 -16.02 11.97 0.89
N ALA A 424 -16.03 10.67 0.56
CA ALA A 424 -16.87 9.70 1.25
C ALA A 424 -16.43 9.53 2.72
N PHE A 425 -15.14 9.60 3.01
CA PHE A 425 -14.60 9.57 4.38
C PHE A 425 -15.08 10.78 5.20
N LYS A 426 -15.08 11.99 4.64
CA LYS A 426 -15.62 13.18 5.34
C LYS A 426 -17.08 12.97 5.75
N VAL A 427 -17.91 12.37 4.90
CA VAL A 427 -19.33 12.16 5.19
C VAL A 427 -19.58 10.98 6.14
N HIS A 428 -18.84 9.88 6.00
CA HIS A 428 -19.18 8.58 6.61
C HIS A 428 -18.13 8.01 7.57
N GLY A 429 -16.98 8.67 7.74
CA GLY A 429 -15.83 8.16 8.48
C GLY A 429 -15.09 7.05 7.73
N MET A 430 -14.42 6.14 8.46
CA MET A 430 -13.67 5.02 7.88
C MET A 430 -14.53 4.22 6.88
N LEU A 431 -13.96 3.86 5.74
CA LEU A 431 -14.75 3.30 4.65
C LEU A 431 -15.09 1.80 4.86
N TYR A 432 -14.31 1.06 5.64
CA TYR A 432 -14.56 -0.33 6.02
C TYR A 432 -15.44 -0.46 7.26
N TYR A 433 -16.61 -1.08 7.12
CA TYR A 433 -17.43 -1.52 8.25
C TYR A 433 -17.33 -3.04 8.44
N PRO A 434 -16.96 -3.54 9.64
CA PRO A 434 -16.90 -4.97 9.91
C PRO A 434 -18.29 -5.60 10.02
N THR A 435 -18.41 -6.89 9.74
CA THR A 435 -19.66 -7.65 9.90
C THR A 435 -19.42 -9.05 10.47
N GLU A 436 -20.33 -9.52 11.32
CA GLU A 436 -20.38 -10.90 11.81
C GLU A 436 -21.12 -11.84 10.84
N ARG A 437 -21.68 -11.32 9.73
CA ARG A 437 -22.48 -12.09 8.77
C ARG A 437 -21.64 -13.13 8.03
N ILE A 438 -21.78 -14.40 8.45
CA ILE A 438 -21.18 -15.59 7.81
C ILE A 438 -21.72 -15.77 6.38
N GLY A 439 -20.83 -15.68 5.38
CA GLY A 439 -21.11 -15.70 3.95
C GLY A 439 -20.92 -17.07 3.30
N PHE A 440 -20.60 -17.08 2.01
CA PHE A 440 -20.22 -18.28 1.26
C PHE A 440 -18.74 -18.63 1.47
N TRP A 441 -17.86 -17.64 1.62
CA TRP A 441 -16.44 -17.83 1.97
C TRP A 441 -16.29 -18.67 3.24
N GLU A 442 -16.83 -18.17 4.35
CA GLU A 442 -16.67 -18.81 5.66
C GLU A 442 -17.31 -20.21 5.71
N LYS A 443 -18.51 -20.40 5.14
CA LYS A 443 -19.20 -21.71 5.10
C LYS A 443 -18.50 -22.74 4.21
N THR A 444 -17.96 -22.32 3.08
CA THR A 444 -17.23 -23.23 2.19
C THR A 444 -15.95 -23.72 2.88
N LEU A 445 -15.28 -22.81 3.60
CA LEU A 445 -14.09 -23.13 4.39
C LEU A 445 -14.38 -23.92 5.67
N GLU A 446 -15.60 -23.97 6.20
CA GLU A 446 -15.91 -24.80 7.39
C GLU A 446 -15.71 -26.30 7.14
N HIS A 447 -15.89 -26.77 5.90
CA HIS A 447 -15.93 -28.21 5.58
C HIS A 447 -15.08 -28.63 4.38
N THR A 448 -14.41 -27.71 3.67
CA THR A 448 -13.68 -28.01 2.42
C THR A 448 -12.18 -27.71 2.54
N PHE A 449 -11.34 -28.60 2.01
CA PHE A 449 -9.87 -28.45 1.93
C PHE A 449 -9.49 -28.16 0.47
N PHE A 450 -9.08 -26.93 0.20
CA PHE A 450 -8.58 -26.50 -1.11
C PHE A 450 -7.06 -26.49 -1.10
N GLU A 451 -6.45 -27.68 -1.07
CA GLU A 451 -5.00 -27.86 -0.93
C GLU A 451 -4.20 -27.08 -1.98
N ALA A 452 -4.65 -27.12 -3.23
CA ALA A 452 -4.02 -26.49 -4.38
C ALA A 452 -4.10 -24.96 -4.33
N GLN A 453 -5.12 -24.40 -3.66
CA GLN A 453 -5.28 -22.96 -3.42
C GLN A 453 -4.65 -22.49 -2.09
N GLY A 454 -4.25 -23.43 -1.23
CA GLY A 454 -3.69 -23.13 0.09
C GLY A 454 -4.72 -22.75 1.15
N LEU A 455 -5.99 -23.15 1.00
CA LEU A 455 -7.07 -22.82 1.94
C LEU A 455 -7.53 -24.10 2.69
N PRO A 456 -7.07 -24.34 3.94
CA PRO A 456 -7.49 -25.50 4.73
C PRO A 456 -8.85 -25.28 5.44
N PRO A 457 -9.56 -26.34 5.89
CA PRO A 457 -10.81 -26.22 6.61
C PRO A 457 -10.70 -25.45 7.92
N ARG A 458 -11.78 -24.80 8.36
CA ARG A 458 -11.85 -23.95 9.55
C ARG A 458 -11.36 -24.61 10.84
N ILE A 459 -11.52 -25.93 10.98
CA ILE A 459 -10.99 -26.71 12.11
C ILE A 459 -9.46 -26.75 12.19
N TYR A 460 -8.76 -26.40 11.09
CA TYR A 460 -7.31 -26.21 11.01
C TYR A 460 -6.91 -24.73 10.84
N GLN A 461 -7.86 -23.79 10.70
CA GLN A 461 -7.61 -22.35 10.55
C GLN A 461 -7.36 -21.61 11.86
N GLY A 462 -7.38 -22.29 13.02
CA GLY A 462 -6.92 -21.69 14.28
C GLY A 462 -5.45 -21.20 14.22
N THR A 463 -4.70 -21.72 13.24
CA THR A 463 -3.46 -21.15 12.72
C THR A 463 -3.60 -21.08 11.19
N PHE A 464 -4.15 -19.99 10.64
CA PHE A 464 -4.38 -19.88 9.21
C PHE A 464 -3.04 -19.80 8.47
N GLN A 465 -2.64 -20.88 7.80
CA GLN A 465 -1.48 -20.90 6.90
C GLN A 465 -1.83 -21.68 5.63
N PRO A 466 -1.39 -21.23 4.43
CA PRO A 466 -1.25 -22.15 3.32
C PRO A 466 -0.17 -23.18 3.69
N LEU A 467 -0.49 -24.48 3.57
CA LEU A 467 0.45 -25.57 3.84
C LEU A 467 1.59 -25.57 2.81
N LEU A 468 2.58 -24.71 2.99
CA LEU A 468 3.79 -24.67 2.16
C LEU A 468 4.50 -26.03 2.23
N ASN A 469 4.74 -26.63 1.07
CA ASN A 469 5.78 -27.64 0.98
C ASN A 469 7.12 -26.89 0.93
N THR A 470 7.75 -26.77 2.10
CA THR A 470 8.88 -25.86 2.36
C THR A 470 10.18 -26.27 1.67
N GLU A 471 10.24 -27.45 1.03
CA GLU A 471 11.41 -27.92 0.26
C GLU A 471 11.74 -27.05 -0.97
N LYS A 472 10.85 -26.14 -1.39
CA LYS A 472 11.08 -25.21 -2.52
C LYS A 472 11.03 -23.72 -2.18
N ALA A 473 10.75 -23.36 -0.92
CA ALA A 473 10.51 -21.97 -0.52
C ALA A 473 11.70 -21.31 0.21
N ARG A 474 12.89 -21.92 0.20
CA ARG A 474 14.12 -21.30 0.71
C ARG A 474 14.80 -20.48 -0.39
N PRO A 475 14.86 -19.14 -0.30
CA PRO A 475 15.95 -18.42 -0.94
C PRO A 475 17.27 -18.88 -0.28
N THR A 476 18.16 -19.48 -1.05
CA THR A 476 19.56 -19.65 -0.63
C THR A 476 20.25 -18.29 -0.55
N PRO A 477 21.19 -18.11 0.40
CA PRO A 477 21.89 -16.84 0.60
C PRO A 477 22.86 -16.49 -0.53
#